data_AF-A0A357ZKQ8-F1
#
_entry.id   AF-A0A357ZKQ8-F1
#
_cell.length_a   1.000
_cell.length_b   1.000
_cell.length_c   1.000
_cell.angle_alpha   90.00
_cell.angle_beta   90.00
_cell.angle_gamma   90.00
#
_symmetry.space_group_name_H-M   'P 1'
#
loop_
_entity.id
_entity.type
_entity.pdbx_description
1 polymer ?
#
loop_
_entity_poly.entity_id
_entity_poly.type
_entity_poly.pdbx_seq_one_letter_code
_entity_poly.pdbx_strand_id
1 'polypeptide(L)'
;MIKTAEELSLFIDHTVRANETAQAKEFLARSASDRQALLLTSEYYTNLPEVSDEALLAIKPLRKRRGLGLFVLETASHHYLAISDSDEARILGEYQVEDLPAELLAHFGFKDNAAFKADCPEAATLSDLRAFTSRGHCPVCGVAEGEIHLLGCPVEICPWCDGQLTRCNCRFEQLGVEEIDEERLEMFEDLLEAKGRIPYSREQSPAYPGTSAGLDQG
;
A
#
# COMPACT_ATOMS: atom_id res chain seq x y z
N MET A 1 0.77 -14.57 -8.65
CA MET A 1 2.23 -14.84 -8.65
C MET A 1 2.92 -13.60 -9.21
N ILE A 2 3.74 -12.92 -8.40
CA ILE A 2 4.39 -11.67 -8.81
C ILE A 2 5.45 -12.00 -9.86
N LYS A 3 5.38 -11.33 -11.01
CA LYS A 3 6.38 -11.44 -12.06
C LYS A 3 7.67 -10.75 -11.65
N THR A 4 8.80 -11.36 -11.97
CA THR A 4 10.11 -10.72 -11.75
C THR A 4 10.32 -9.58 -12.74
N ALA A 5 11.26 -8.68 -12.45
CA ALA A 5 11.63 -7.62 -13.40
C ALA A 5 12.13 -8.19 -14.75
N GLU A 6 12.76 -9.36 -14.76
CA GLU A 6 13.19 -10.02 -15.99
C GLU A 6 12.00 -10.50 -16.82
N GLU A 7 11.01 -11.15 -16.18
CA GLU A 7 9.78 -11.55 -16.84
C GLU A 7 9.03 -10.32 -17.39
N LEU A 8 8.87 -9.27 -16.57
CA LEU A 8 8.17 -8.04 -16.98
C LEU A 8 8.87 -7.33 -18.14
N SER A 9 10.21 -7.38 -18.21
CA SER A 9 10.94 -6.85 -19.36
C SER A 9 10.54 -7.56 -20.66
N LEU A 10 10.26 -8.86 -20.63
CA LEU A 10 9.80 -9.61 -21.81
C LEU A 10 8.38 -9.18 -22.19
N PHE A 11 7.48 -8.99 -21.22
CA PHE A 11 6.14 -8.46 -21.50
C PHE A 11 6.21 -7.09 -22.16
N ILE A 12 7.04 -6.19 -21.65
CA ILE A 12 7.27 -4.86 -22.23
C ILE A 12 7.70 -4.96 -23.69
N ASP A 13 8.64 -5.87 -24.01
CA ASP A 13 9.14 -6.04 -25.38
C ASP A 13 8.06 -6.51 -26.38
N HIS A 14 6.98 -7.12 -25.90
CA HIS A 14 5.90 -7.64 -26.73
C HIS A 14 4.62 -6.81 -26.71
N THR A 15 4.42 -5.98 -25.70
CA THR A 15 3.16 -5.23 -25.48
C THR A 15 3.31 -3.74 -25.74
N VAL A 16 4.48 -3.16 -25.49
CA VAL A 16 4.70 -1.71 -25.58
C VAL A 16 5.18 -1.30 -26.96
N ARG A 17 4.71 -0.17 -27.47
CA ARG A 17 5.21 0.43 -28.72
C ARG A 17 6.73 0.61 -28.68
N ALA A 18 7.39 0.33 -29.81
CA ALA A 18 8.86 0.33 -29.89
C ALA A 18 9.54 1.66 -29.50
N ASN A 19 8.85 2.80 -29.66
CA ASN A 19 9.35 4.12 -29.27
C ASN A 19 9.24 4.39 -27.76
N GLU A 20 8.46 3.61 -27.03
CA GLU A 20 8.19 3.78 -25.59
C GLU A 20 8.82 2.66 -24.74
N THR A 21 9.23 1.54 -25.36
CA THR A 21 9.89 0.39 -24.71
C THR A 21 11.05 0.82 -23.78
N ALA A 22 11.88 1.78 -24.22
CA ALA A 22 13.01 2.24 -23.42
C ALA A 22 12.57 2.92 -22.11
N GLN A 23 11.51 3.74 -22.17
CA GLN A 23 10.97 4.43 -21.00
C GLN A 23 10.32 3.44 -20.03
N ALA A 24 9.58 2.47 -20.55
CA ALA A 24 8.96 1.41 -19.76
C ALA A 24 9.99 0.55 -19.03
N LYS A 25 11.08 0.17 -19.71
CA LYS A 25 12.21 -0.55 -19.10
C LYS A 25 12.96 0.29 -18.06
N GLU A 26 13.12 1.58 -18.31
CA GLU A 26 13.72 2.48 -17.34
C GLU A 26 12.85 2.57 -16.08
N PHE A 27 11.54 2.73 -16.22
CA PHE A 27 10.60 2.69 -15.11
C PHE A 27 10.74 1.39 -14.30
N LEU A 28 10.71 0.24 -14.98
CA LEU A 28 10.83 -1.08 -14.36
C LEU A 28 12.17 -1.28 -13.64
N ALA A 29 13.29 -0.93 -14.28
CA ALA A 29 14.61 -1.03 -13.67
C ALA A 29 14.70 -0.19 -12.40
N ARG A 30 14.12 1.00 -12.45
CA ARG A 30 14.05 1.89 -11.31
C ARG A 30 13.15 1.27 -10.20
N SER A 31 12.05 0.59 -10.54
CA SER A 31 11.05 0.09 -9.55
C SER A 31 11.29 -1.34 -9.07
N ALA A 32 12.31 -2.03 -9.58
CA ALA A 32 12.55 -3.46 -9.36
C ALA A 32 12.72 -3.90 -7.89
N SER A 33 13.06 -2.98 -6.98
CA SER A 33 13.21 -3.27 -5.55
C SER A 33 11.93 -3.02 -4.73
N ASP A 34 10.89 -2.46 -5.33
CA ASP A 34 9.63 -2.16 -4.66
C ASP A 34 8.57 -3.22 -5.03
N ARG A 35 8.20 -4.04 -4.05
CA ARG A 35 7.22 -5.12 -4.24
C ARG A 35 5.87 -4.60 -4.72
N GLN A 36 5.40 -3.47 -4.20
CA GLN A 36 4.12 -2.88 -4.59
C GLN A 36 4.17 -2.41 -6.03
N ALA A 37 5.28 -1.75 -6.40
CA ALA A 37 5.48 -1.30 -7.77
C ALA A 37 5.52 -2.50 -8.73
N LEU A 38 6.20 -3.59 -8.37
CA LEU A 38 6.22 -4.83 -9.17
C LEU A 38 4.84 -5.46 -9.31
N LEU A 39 4.04 -5.50 -8.24
CA LEU A 39 2.66 -6.01 -8.26
C LEU A 39 1.80 -5.23 -9.26
N LEU A 40 1.78 -3.91 -9.15
CA LEU A 40 1.01 -3.03 -10.02
C LEU A 40 1.51 -3.07 -11.47
N THR A 41 2.83 -3.13 -11.66
CA THR A 41 3.43 -3.25 -13.00
C THR A 41 3.09 -4.61 -13.64
N SER A 42 3.08 -5.66 -12.84
CA SER A 42 2.70 -7.00 -13.28
C SER A 42 1.23 -7.07 -13.68
N GLU A 43 0.35 -6.45 -12.90
CA GLU A 43 -1.06 -6.37 -13.25
C GLU A 43 -1.24 -5.61 -14.58
N TYR A 44 -0.60 -4.45 -14.72
CA TYR A 44 -0.70 -3.63 -15.94
C TYR A 44 -0.30 -4.39 -17.20
N TYR A 45 0.89 -5.01 -17.24
CA TYR A 45 1.34 -5.69 -18.46
C TYR A 45 0.74 -7.08 -18.69
N THR A 46 0.08 -7.67 -17.70
CA THR A 46 -0.58 -8.99 -17.84
C THR A 46 -2.06 -8.84 -18.21
N ASN A 47 -2.74 -7.89 -17.56
CA ASN A 47 -4.17 -7.65 -17.67
C ASN A 47 -4.39 -6.24 -18.23
N LEU A 48 -3.81 -5.98 -19.41
CA LEU A 48 -3.87 -4.68 -20.06
C LEU A 48 -5.32 -4.18 -20.13
N PRO A 49 -5.63 -2.98 -19.60
CA PRO A 49 -6.92 -2.37 -19.84
C PRO A 49 -7.09 -2.24 -21.35
N GLU A 50 -8.30 -2.57 -21.84
CA GLU A 50 -8.58 -2.71 -23.27
C GLU A 50 -7.98 -1.53 -24.05
N VAL A 51 -7.02 -1.81 -24.94
CA VAL A 51 -6.37 -0.85 -25.86
C VAL A 51 -5.20 -0.01 -25.30
N SER A 52 -4.31 -0.57 -24.48
CA SER A 52 -3.02 0.10 -24.20
C SER A 52 -1.82 -0.74 -24.64
N ASP A 53 -1.17 -0.35 -25.73
CA ASP A 53 0.22 -0.69 -26.06
C ASP A 53 1.19 0.37 -25.50
N GLU A 54 0.76 1.13 -24.47
CA GLU A 54 1.51 2.25 -23.91
C GLU A 54 2.42 1.81 -22.77
N ALA A 55 3.56 2.49 -22.65
CA ALA A 55 4.43 2.34 -21.50
C ALA A 55 3.76 2.86 -20.22
N LEU A 56 3.88 2.08 -19.14
CA LEU A 56 3.66 2.58 -17.79
C LEU A 56 4.82 3.52 -17.43
N LEU A 57 4.50 4.81 -17.20
CA LEU A 57 5.48 5.87 -16.95
C LEU A 57 5.67 6.13 -15.46
N ALA A 58 4.58 6.08 -14.70
CA ALA A 58 4.59 6.30 -13.26
C ALA A 58 3.49 5.51 -12.53
N ILE A 59 3.73 5.28 -11.24
CA ILE A 59 2.73 4.79 -10.29
C ILE A 59 2.63 5.85 -9.21
N LYS A 60 1.42 6.32 -8.93
CA LYS A 60 1.15 7.45 -8.05
C LYS A 60 0.15 7.06 -6.97
N PRO A 61 0.54 6.92 -5.70
CA PRO A 61 -0.38 6.59 -4.63
C PRO A 61 -1.41 7.70 -4.44
N LEU A 62 -2.67 7.31 -4.40
CA LEU A 62 -3.81 8.19 -4.19
C LEU A 62 -4.25 8.17 -2.73
N ARG A 63 -4.42 6.96 -2.19
CA ARG A 63 -4.89 6.74 -0.81
C ARG A 63 -4.40 5.38 -0.32
N LYS A 64 -4.13 5.27 0.97
CA LYS A 64 -3.98 3.99 1.65
C LYS A 64 -4.91 3.97 2.86
N ARG A 65 -5.48 2.80 3.15
CA ARG A 65 -6.27 2.58 4.37
C ARG A 65 -6.30 1.10 4.70
N ARG A 66 -5.89 0.75 5.92
CA ARG A 66 -5.90 -0.63 6.45
C ARG A 66 -5.27 -1.63 5.46
N GLY A 67 -4.06 -1.35 4.99
CA GLY A 67 -3.28 -2.25 4.11
C GLY A 67 -3.67 -2.24 2.64
N LEU A 68 -4.83 -1.70 2.29
CA LEU A 68 -5.29 -1.56 0.92
C LEU A 68 -4.91 -0.16 0.39
N GLY A 69 -4.30 -0.12 -0.79
CA GLY A 69 -3.89 1.12 -1.44
C GLY A 69 -4.61 1.34 -2.77
N LEU A 70 -5.03 2.57 -3.01
CA LEU A 70 -5.41 3.08 -4.33
C LEU A 70 -4.21 3.78 -4.96
N PHE A 71 -3.99 3.50 -6.23
CA PHE A 71 -2.89 4.02 -7.02
C PHE A 71 -3.41 4.47 -8.39
N VAL A 72 -2.83 5.55 -8.90
CA VAL A 72 -3.00 5.98 -10.28
C VAL A 72 -1.80 5.48 -11.08
N LEU A 73 -2.06 4.70 -12.12
CA LEU A 73 -1.09 4.26 -13.11
C LEU A 73 -1.10 5.27 -14.25
N GLU A 74 0.01 5.93 -14.51
CA GLU A 74 0.14 6.94 -15.55
C GLU A 74 0.82 6.35 -16.79
N THR A 75 0.18 6.52 -17.94
CA THR A 75 0.71 6.20 -19.26
C THR A 75 0.88 7.48 -20.08
N ALA A 76 1.24 7.37 -21.35
CA ALA A 76 1.39 8.53 -22.22
C ALA A 76 0.05 9.27 -22.45
N SER A 77 -1.06 8.53 -22.54
CA SER A 77 -2.38 9.09 -22.90
C SER A 77 -3.44 8.92 -21.82
N HIS A 78 -3.28 7.98 -20.89
CA HIS A 78 -4.31 7.60 -19.93
C HIS A 78 -3.80 7.55 -18.50
N HIS A 79 -4.76 7.62 -17.58
CA HIS A 79 -4.54 7.39 -16.17
C HIS A 79 -5.49 6.30 -15.71
N TYR A 80 -4.98 5.20 -15.18
CA TYR A 80 -5.79 4.10 -14.69
C TYR A 80 -5.83 4.09 -13.17
N LEU A 81 -6.99 3.84 -12.59
CA LEU A 81 -7.12 3.59 -11.17
C LEU A 81 -6.83 2.11 -10.91
N ALA A 82 -5.94 1.84 -9.97
CA ALA A 82 -5.60 0.51 -9.54
C ALA A 82 -5.74 0.41 -8.02
N ILE A 83 -6.05 -0.80 -7.56
CA ILE A 83 -6.06 -1.17 -6.16
C ILE A 83 -5.03 -2.25 -5.92
N SER A 84 -4.35 -2.21 -4.78
CA SER A 84 -3.41 -3.25 -4.43
C SER A 84 -3.19 -3.35 -2.92
N ASP A 85 -2.96 -4.57 -2.45
CA ASP A 85 -2.55 -4.91 -1.08
C ASP A 85 -1.14 -5.53 -1.08
N SER A 86 -0.81 -6.36 -0.09
CA SER A 86 0.50 -7.02 0.00
C SER A 86 0.75 -8.10 -1.06
N ASP A 87 -0.29 -8.61 -1.70
CA ASP A 87 -0.27 -9.86 -2.46
C ASP A 87 -0.87 -9.75 -3.87
N GLU A 88 -1.86 -8.89 -4.06
CA GLU A 88 -2.54 -8.69 -5.34
C GLU A 88 -2.64 -7.22 -5.75
N ALA A 89 -2.79 -7.01 -7.05
CA ALA A 89 -3.12 -5.75 -7.67
C ALA A 89 -4.22 -5.98 -8.71
N ARG A 90 -5.11 -5.00 -8.86
CA ARG A 90 -6.19 -5.01 -9.87
C ARG A 90 -6.34 -3.61 -10.46
N ILE A 91 -6.49 -3.53 -11.78
CA ILE A 91 -6.92 -2.29 -12.44
C ILE A 91 -8.44 -2.21 -12.36
N LEU A 92 -8.95 -1.07 -11.89
CA LEU A 92 -10.37 -0.81 -11.67
C LEU A 92 -11.04 -0.06 -12.81
N GLY A 93 -10.26 0.51 -13.74
CA GLY A 93 -10.74 1.31 -14.86
C GLY A 93 -9.98 2.61 -15.03
N GLU A 94 -10.47 3.49 -15.91
CA GLU A 94 -9.87 4.80 -16.12
C GLU A 94 -10.16 5.74 -14.93
N TYR A 95 -9.10 6.41 -14.44
CA TYR A 95 -9.15 7.28 -13.27
C TYR A 95 -10.10 8.46 -13.51
N GLN A 96 -11.00 8.70 -12.54
CA GLN A 96 -12.05 9.73 -12.59
C GLN A 96 -13.16 9.48 -13.62
N VAL A 97 -13.09 8.41 -14.41
CA VAL A 97 -14.11 8.06 -15.40
C VAL A 97 -15.05 7.01 -14.82
N GLU A 98 -14.51 5.83 -14.49
CA GLU A 98 -15.32 4.70 -14.03
C GLU A 98 -15.80 4.87 -12.59
N ASP A 99 -16.96 4.28 -12.30
CA ASP A 99 -17.55 4.28 -10.98
C ASP A 99 -17.06 3.08 -10.17
N LEU A 100 -16.68 3.33 -8.93
CA LEU A 100 -16.22 2.32 -8.00
C LEU A 100 -17.38 1.62 -7.27
N PRO A 101 -17.21 0.35 -6.89
CA PRO A 101 -18.15 -0.35 -6.02
C PRO A 101 -18.36 0.36 -4.68
N ALA A 102 -19.58 0.28 -4.15
CA ALA A 102 -19.95 0.94 -2.90
C ALA A 102 -19.14 0.44 -1.69
N GLU A 103 -18.80 -0.86 -1.64
CA GLU A 103 -17.99 -1.41 -0.55
C GLU A 103 -16.59 -0.79 -0.55
N LEU A 104 -16.03 -0.56 -1.73
CA LEU A 104 -14.70 0.02 -1.88
C LEU A 104 -14.67 1.49 -1.47
N LEU A 105 -15.68 2.27 -1.89
CA LEU A 105 -15.84 3.66 -1.49
C LEU A 105 -15.97 3.77 0.03
N ALA A 106 -16.82 2.94 0.65
CA ALA A 106 -17.00 2.90 2.09
C ALA A 106 -15.68 2.56 2.82
N HIS A 107 -14.91 1.58 2.31
CA HIS A 107 -13.60 1.24 2.86
C HIS A 107 -12.66 2.45 2.90
N PHE A 108 -12.63 3.29 1.86
CA PHE A 108 -11.82 4.50 1.83
C PHE A 108 -12.47 5.73 2.48
N GLY A 109 -13.71 5.60 2.98
CA GLY A 109 -14.42 6.65 3.70
C GLY A 109 -15.19 7.61 2.80
N PHE A 110 -15.43 7.23 1.55
CA PHE A 110 -16.25 7.97 0.61
C PHE A 110 -17.70 7.52 0.68
N LYS A 111 -18.62 8.49 0.62
CA LYS A 111 -20.06 8.21 0.61
C LYS A 111 -20.53 7.63 -0.72
N ASP A 112 -20.01 8.17 -1.82
CA ASP A 112 -20.39 7.83 -3.19
C ASP A 112 -19.27 8.24 -4.17
N ASN A 113 -19.43 7.87 -5.44
CA ASN A 113 -18.48 8.21 -6.50
C ASN A 113 -18.32 9.72 -6.71
N ALA A 114 -19.36 10.51 -6.45
CA ALA A 114 -19.27 11.97 -6.59
C ALA A 114 -18.35 12.57 -5.51
N ALA A 115 -18.45 12.08 -4.26
CA ALA A 115 -17.55 12.47 -3.18
C ALA A 115 -16.10 12.03 -3.46
N PHE A 116 -15.90 10.82 -3.98
CA PHE A 116 -14.56 10.36 -4.38
C PHE A 116 -13.95 11.25 -5.46
N LYS A 117 -14.70 11.49 -6.55
CA LYS A 117 -14.23 12.31 -7.69
C LYS A 117 -13.91 13.76 -7.28
N ALA A 118 -14.68 14.32 -6.35
CA ALA A 118 -14.48 15.68 -5.84
C ALA A 118 -13.28 15.81 -4.86
N ASP A 119 -13.00 14.80 -4.06
CA ASP A 119 -11.90 14.80 -3.08
C ASP A 119 -10.55 14.43 -3.73
N CYS A 120 -10.59 13.56 -4.74
CA CYS A 120 -9.38 13.04 -5.36
C CYS A 120 -8.75 14.05 -6.34
N PRO A 121 -7.45 14.37 -6.18
CA PRO A 121 -6.81 15.41 -6.97
C PRO A 121 -6.51 14.96 -8.41
N GLU A 122 -6.18 15.91 -9.28
CA GLU A 122 -5.74 15.60 -10.65
C GLU A 122 -4.47 14.74 -10.65
N ALA A 123 -4.40 13.77 -11.56
CA ALA A 123 -3.27 12.82 -11.63
C ALA A 123 -1.90 13.51 -11.78
N ALA A 124 -1.84 14.65 -12.45
CA ALA A 124 -0.63 15.45 -12.62
C ALA A 124 -0.08 16.03 -11.30
N THR A 125 -0.92 16.17 -10.28
CA THR A 125 -0.54 16.73 -8.98
C THR A 125 -0.08 15.68 -7.96
N LEU A 126 -0.36 14.40 -8.24
CA LEU A 126 0.06 13.29 -7.40
C LEU A 126 1.57 13.05 -7.56
N SER A 127 2.21 12.69 -6.45
CA SER A 127 3.63 12.34 -6.42
C SER A 127 3.84 10.86 -6.72
N ASP A 128 4.98 10.51 -7.30
CA ASP A 128 5.32 9.12 -7.60
C ASP A 128 5.42 8.26 -6.33
N LEU A 129 5.18 6.96 -6.46
CA LEU A 129 5.17 5.96 -5.38
C LEU A 129 6.43 5.98 -4.52
N ARG A 130 7.58 6.31 -5.10
CA ARG A 130 8.84 6.46 -4.36
C ARG A 130 8.90 7.71 -3.49
N ALA A 131 8.17 8.77 -3.83
CA ALA A 131 7.99 9.88 -2.91
C ALA A 131 7.15 9.46 -1.70
N PHE A 132 6.34 8.40 -1.81
CA PHE A 132 5.49 7.89 -0.73
C PHE A 132 6.22 6.96 0.25
N THR A 133 7.38 6.42 -0.13
CA THR A 133 8.29 5.76 0.83
C THR A 133 9.05 6.77 1.71
N SER A 134 8.76 8.06 1.57
CA SER A 134 9.37 9.12 2.37
C SER A 134 8.58 9.38 3.67
N ARG A 135 9.32 9.34 4.78
CA ARG A 135 9.05 9.95 6.10
C ARG A 135 7.55 10.05 6.47
N GLY A 136 7.08 9.16 7.34
CA GLY A 136 5.73 9.26 7.93
C GLY A 136 4.83 8.05 7.76
N HIS A 137 5.34 6.97 7.18
CA HIS A 137 4.62 5.70 7.13
C HIS A 137 5.32 4.67 8.01
N CYS A 138 4.57 3.69 8.51
CA CYS A 138 5.13 2.55 9.22
C CYS A 138 6.01 1.75 8.24
N PRO A 139 7.28 1.46 8.59
CA PRO A 139 8.18 0.73 7.69
C PRO A 139 7.77 -0.73 7.50
N VAL A 140 6.85 -1.26 8.33
CA VAL A 140 6.42 -2.65 8.27
C VAL A 140 5.08 -2.82 7.57
N CYS A 141 4.03 -2.14 8.03
CA CYS A 141 2.68 -2.29 7.44
C CYS A 141 2.25 -1.12 6.54
N GLY A 142 3.08 -0.07 6.39
CA GLY A 142 2.85 1.01 5.44
C GLY A 142 1.74 2.01 5.79
N VAL A 143 1.10 1.91 6.96
CA VAL A 143 0.09 2.88 7.42
C VAL A 143 0.71 4.26 7.68
N ALA A 144 -0.03 5.33 7.41
CA ALA A 144 0.44 6.69 7.62
C ALA A 144 0.44 7.07 9.12
N GLU A 145 1.20 8.11 9.47
CA GLU A 145 1.18 8.70 10.81
C GLU A 145 -0.23 9.18 11.16
N GLY A 146 -0.70 8.80 12.35
CA GLY A 146 -2.09 9.01 12.77
C GLY A 146 -3.08 7.92 12.34
N GLU A 147 -2.67 6.93 11.53
CA GLU A 147 -3.51 5.77 11.20
C GLU A 147 -3.25 4.58 12.12
N ILE A 148 -4.24 3.69 12.22
CA ILE A 148 -4.12 2.44 12.98
C ILE A 148 -3.38 1.38 12.15
N HIS A 149 -2.46 0.66 12.78
CA HIS A 149 -1.71 -0.42 12.14
C HIS A 149 -2.60 -1.55 11.60
N LEU A 150 -2.10 -2.31 10.63
CA LEU A 150 -2.63 -3.65 10.36
C LEU A 150 -2.42 -4.54 11.57
N LEU A 151 -3.45 -5.31 11.95
CA LEU A 151 -3.35 -6.27 13.06
C LEU A 151 -2.19 -7.22 12.82
N GLY A 152 -1.34 -7.41 13.84
CA GLY A 152 -0.14 -8.24 13.73
C GLY A 152 1.11 -7.48 13.26
N CYS A 153 1.03 -6.17 13.01
CA CYS A 153 2.22 -5.35 12.78
C CYS A 153 3.14 -5.39 14.01
N PRO A 154 4.42 -5.76 13.88
CA PRO A 154 5.35 -5.85 15.01
C PRO A 154 5.74 -4.49 15.61
N VAL A 155 5.41 -3.39 14.93
CA VAL A 155 5.63 -2.01 15.41
C VAL A 155 4.42 -1.52 16.22
N GLU A 156 3.27 -2.18 16.12
CA GLU A 156 2.06 -1.75 16.82
C GLU A 156 2.24 -1.80 18.34
N ILE A 157 1.87 -0.70 19.00
CA ILE A 157 1.94 -0.55 20.45
C ILE A 157 0.64 -1.03 21.10
N CYS A 158 0.79 -1.83 22.15
CA CYS A 158 -0.28 -2.37 22.95
C CYS A 158 -0.94 -1.27 23.81
N PRO A 159 -2.26 -1.04 23.69
CA PRO A 159 -2.95 0.01 24.45
C PRO A 159 -3.16 -0.33 25.93
N TRP A 160 -2.75 -1.53 26.38
CA TRP A 160 -2.82 -1.94 27.78
C TRP A 160 -1.51 -1.79 28.54
N CYS A 161 -0.37 -1.97 27.86
CA CYS A 161 0.94 -2.05 28.54
C CYS A 161 2.04 -1.23 27.86
N ASP A 162 1.74 -0.49 26.80
CA ASP A 162 2.68 0.32 26.01
C ASP A 162 3.86 -0.46 25.38
N GLY A 163 3.83 -1.79 25.44
CA GLY A 163 4.79 -2.69 24.77
C GLY A 163 4.39 -3.00 23.33
N GLN A 164 5.21 -3.76 22.59
CA GLN A 164 4.82 -4.23 21.26
C GLN A 164 3.69 -5.26 21.37
N LEU A 165 2.58 -5.02 20.67
CA LEU A 165 1.37 -5.85 20.73
C LEU A 165 1.66 -7.33 20.41
N THR A 166 2.49 -7.57 19.39
CA THR A 166 2.91 -8.92 18.96
C THR A 166 3.88 -9.60 19.93
N ARG A 167 4.39 -8.90 20.94
CA ARG A 167 5.31 -9.47 21.95
C ARG A 167 4.77 -9.51 23.37
N CYS A 168 3.74 -8.72 23.67
CA CYS A 168 3.14 -8.70 25.01
C CYS A 168 2.18 -9.88 25.25
N ASN A 169 1.99 -10.24 26.51
CA ASN A 169 1.00 -11.26 26.91
C ASN A 169 -0.43 -10.72 27.01
N CYS A 170 -0.64 -9.40 26.92
CA CYS A 170 -1.98 -8.82 27.05
C CYS A 170 -2.97 -9.43 26.07
N ARG A 171 -2.55 -9.80 24.85
CA ARG A 171 -3.41 -10.47 23.87
C ARG A 171 -4.05 -11.77 24.40
N PHE A 172 -3.30 -12.52 25.20
CA PHE A 172 -3.74 -13.77 25.82
C PHE A 172 -4.58 -13.48 27.07
N GLU A 173 -4.10 -12.56 27.90
CA GLU A 173 -4.76 -12.18 29.17
C GLU A 173 -6.15 -11.57 28.96
N GLN A 174 -6.32 -10.70 27.94
CA GLN A 174 -7.61 -10.06 27.66
C GLN A 174 -8.64 -11.06 27.12
N LEU A 175 -8.20 -12.09 26.41
CA LEU A 175 -9.05 -13.17 25.91
C LEU A 175 -9.25 -14.28 26.96
N GLY A 176 -8.40 -14.36 27.98
CA GLY A 176 -8.39 -15.43 28.97
C GLY A 176 -7.97 -16.79 28.41
N VAL A 177 -7.09 -16.80 27.40
CA VAL A 177 -6.66 -18.01 26.67
C VAL A 177 -5.14 -18.13 26.66
N GLU A 178 -4.62 -19.34 26.46
CA GLU A 178 -3.17 -19.55 26.28
C GLU A 178 -2.73 -19.46 24.81
N GLU A 179 -3.67 -19.61 23.86
CA GLU A 179 -3.42 -19.56 22.43
C GLU A 179 -4.59 -18.89 21.69
N ILE A 180 -4.26 -18.15 20.62
CA ILE A 180 -5.22 -17.44 19.77
C ILE A 180 -5.35 -18.20 18.45
N ASP A 181 -6.55 -18.74 18.21
CA ASP A 181 -6.96 -19.31 16.92
C ASP A 181 -7.69 -18.25 16.08
N GLU A 182 -8.18 -18.61 14.89
CA GLU A 182 -8.83 -17.68 13.96
C GLU A 182 -10.10 -17.02 14.56
N GLU A 183 -10.97 -17.79 15.23
CA GLU A 183 -12.17 -17.25 15.87
C GLU A 183 -11.81 -16.24 16.98
N ARG A 184 -10.78 -16.55 17.76
CA ARG A 184 -10.29 -15.65 18.82
C ARG A 184 -9.57 -14.43 18.27
N LEU A 185 -9.07 -14.47 17.04
CA LEU A 185 -8.40 -13.34 16.41
C LEU A 185 -9.40 -12.22 16.11
N GLU A 186 -10.59 -12.56 15.59
CA GLU A 186 -11.67 -11.58 15.38
C GLU A 186 -12.13 -10.97 16.70
N MET A 187 -12.37 -11.81 17.72
CA MET A 187 -12.73 -11.33 19.07
C MET A 187 -11.65 -10.41 19.66
N PHE A 188 -10.38 -10.70 19.38
CA PHE A 188 -9.28 -9.88 19.85
C PHE A 188 -9.22 -8.52 19.17
N GLU A 189 -9.49 -8.47 17.87
CA GLU A 189 -9.58 -7.23 17.12
C GLU A 189 -10.70 -6.34 17.68
N ASP A 190 -11.87 -6.90 17.98
CA ASP A 190 -12.98 -6.17 18.63
C ASP A 190 -12.58 -5.59 19.99
N LEU A 191 -11.88 -6.37 20.84
CA LEU A 191 -11.40 -5.89 22.14
C LEU A 191 -10.38 -4.76 21.99
N LEU A 192 -9.50 -4.85 21.00
CA LEU A 192 -8.52 -3.81 20.66
C LEU A 192 -9.21 -2.53 20.19
N GLU A 193 -10.17 -2.64 19.28
CA GLU A 193 -10.94 -1.49 18.79
C GLU A 193 -11.71 -0.82 19.94
N ALA A 194 -12.38 -1.61 20.80
CA ALA A 194 -13.10 -1.10 21.96
C ALA A 194 -12.19 -0.43 22.99
N LYS A 195 -10.97 -0.94 23.19
CA LYS A 195 -9.97 -0.33 24.07
C LYS A 195 -9.44 1.00 23.51
N GLY A 196 -9.43 1.14 22.20
CA GLY A 196 -8.83 2.26 21.48
C GLY A 196 -7.39 1.94 21.10
N ARG A 197 -7.20 1.52 19.84
CA ARG A 197 -5.87 1.25 19.28
C ARG A 197 -5.05 2.53 19.18
N ILE A 198 -3.74 2.42 19.42
CA ILE A 198 -2.82 3.56 19.37
C ILE A 198 -2.46 3.82 17.90
N PRO A 199 -2.70 5.04 17.38
CA PRO A 199 -2.27 5.40 16.04
C PRO A 199 -0.74 5.38 15.88
N TYR A 200 -0.30 5.10 14.66
CA TYR A 200 1.10 5.09 14.31
C TYR A 200 1.72 6.49 14.49
N SER A 201 2.88 6.54 15.14
CA SER A 201 3.76 7.71 15.22
C SER A 201 5.14 7.34 14.69
N ARG A 202 5.82 8.28 14.03
CA ARG A 202 7.19 8.04 13.53
C ARG A 202 8.17 7.66 14.64
N GLU A 203 7.92 8.10 15.86
CA GLU A 203 8.73 7.77 17.03
C GLU A 203 8.70 6.27 17.37
N GLN A 204 7.66 5.56 16.92
CA GLN A 204 7.52 4.11 17.08
C GLN A 204 8.34 3.34 16.04
N SER A 205 8.82 3.98 14.96
CA SER A 205 9.68 3.31 13.99
C SER A 205 10.96 2.85 14.67
N PRO A 206 11.34 1.57 14.53
CA PRO A 206 12.61 1.09 15.05
C PRO A 206 13.75 1.95 14.49
N ALA A 207 14.53 2.59 15.37
CA ALA A 207 15.78 3.20 14.95
C ALA A 207 16.70 2.07 14.49
N TYR A 208 17.11 2.10 13.23
CA TYR A 208 18.13 1.17 12.74
C TYR A 208 19.44 1.50 13.48
N PRO A 209 20.20 0.51 13.97
CA PRO A 209 21.52 0.76 14.56
C PRO A 209 22.36 1.61 13.59
N GLY A 210 22.82 2.78 14.06
CA GLY A 210 23.55 3.77 13.25
C GLY A 210 22.73 4.93 12.67
N THR A 211 21.42 4.98 12.89
CA THR A 211 20.55 6.11 12.46
C THR A 211 19.99 6.95 13.61
N SER A 212 20.20 6.53 14.86
CA SER A 212 19.96 7.36 16.05
C SER A 212 21.19 8.20 16.39
N ALA A 213 20.98 9.45 16.79
CA ALA A 213 22.03 10.25 17.42
C ALA A 213 22.32 9.66 18.82
N GLY A 214 23.35 8.80 18.92
CA GLY A 214 23.72 8.07 20.13
C GLY A 214 23.33 6.60 19.99
N LEU A 215 24.27 5.66 19.98
CA LEU A 215 25.08 5.24 21.14
C LEU A 215 26.58 4.99 20.84
N ASP A 216 27.12 5.52 19.73
CA ASP A 216 28.52 5.29 19.34
C ASP A 216 29.52 6.34 19.91
N GLN A 217 29.19 6.98 21.03
CA GLN A 217 30.09 7.92 21.72
C GLN A 217 30.44 7.43 23.14
N GLY A 218 30.86 6.17 23.24
CA GLY A 218 31.44 5.58 24.45
C GLY A 218 32.72 4.83 24.12
#